data_AF-A0AAU4SX08-F1
#
_entry.id   AF-A0AAU4SX08-F1
#
_cell.length_a   1.000
_cell.length_b   1.000
_cell.length_c   1.000
_cell.angle_alpha   90.00
_cell.angle_beta   90.00
_cell.angle_gamma   90.00
#
_symmetry.space_group_name_H-M   'P 1'
#
loop_
_entity.id
_entity.type
_entity.pdbx_description
1 polymer ?
#
loop_
_entity_poly.entity_id
_entity_poly.type
_entity_poly.pdbx_seq_one_letter_code
_entity_poly.pdbx_strand_id
1 'polypeptide(L)'
;MTTLGAELREVIYLSDGKLRQFLTSPRRVPRASALRLNTPLGGVDLDAATADDARSRLRHLQEVDNYLATLARWFAEPDLRPGQWVQFEAPLRCVTLRGQYRHLTLFADPGPGEEPDHERATGCRLLMHGSVRHLVGHLPEPVDGPPLEELDGGGHSAGTTFMTNAGRVVRALAEQEGGDTAVASPEGTSTGGNGLGGSGVRDLLHAIDARTPAGTAAWMRGYARVTALLPAKDTNARCLVASPLTVEYAR
;
A
#
# COMPACT_ATOMS: atom_id res chain seq x y z
N MET A 1 -28.79 12.76 -14.35
CA MET A 1 -28.60 14.10 -13.78
C MET A 1 -27.44 14.04 -12.80
N THR A 2 -26.27 14.48 -13.26
CA THR A 2 -25.26 15.27 -12.53
C THR A 2 -24.99 14.97 -11.04
N THR A 3 -23.99 14.12 -10.80
CA THR A 3 -23.14 14.14 -9.57
C THR A 3 -21.64 14.03 -9.89
N LEU A 4 -21.23 14.30 -11.13
CA LEU A 4 -19.85 14.08 -11.61
C LEU A 4 -18.85 15.20 -11.25
N GLY A 5 -19.15 16.03 -10.26
CA GLY A 5 -18.30 17.17 -9.85
C GLY A 5 -18.08 17.36 -8.35
N ALA A 6 -18.73 16.57 -7.49
CA ALA A 6 -18.63 16.66 -6.02
C ALA A 6 -17.99 15.42 -5.37
N GLU A 7 -17.68 14.38 -6.15
CA GLU A 7 -17.14 13.09 -5.69
C GLU A 7 -15.61 12.99 -5.90
N LEU A 8 -14.87 14.03 -5.53
CA LEU A 8 -13.50 13.79 -5.05
C LEU A 8 -13.65 13.13 -3.69
N ARG A 9 -13.84 11.81 -3.75
CA ARG A 9 -13.84 10.86 -2.63
C ARG A 9 -12.71 11.26 -1.68
N GLU A 10 -12.90 11.11 -0.38
CA GLU A 10 -11.86 11.41 0.62
C GLU A 10 -10.73 10.37 0.51
N VAL A 11 -9.93 10.50 -0.55
CA VAL A 11 -8.79 9.65 -0.87
C VAL A 11 -7.73 9.91 0.20
N ILE A 12 -7.38 8.85 0.91
CA ILE A 12 -6.37 8.84 1.96
C ILE A 12 -5.02 8.49 1.35
N TYR A 13 -5.00 7.62 0.32
CA TYR A 13 -3.78 7.08 -0.27
C TYR A 13 -3.93 6.87 -1.79
N LEU A 14 -2.92 7.28 -2.56
CA LEU A 14 -2.82 7.00 -3.99
C LEU A 14 -1.35 6.73 -4.41
N SER A 15 -1.05 5.50 -4.84
CA SER A 15 0.28 5.14 -5.34
C SER A 15 0.43 5.52 -6.82
N ASP A 16 1.14 6.62 -7.09
CA ASP A 16 1.47 7.03 -8.46
C ASP A 16 2.32 5.99 -9.21
N GLY A 17 3.22 5.31 -8.50
CA GLY A 17 4.08 4.25 -9.07
C GLY A 17 3.25 3.10 -9.64
N LYS A 18 2.34 2.56 -8.83
CA LYS A 18 1.40 1.51 -9.26
C LYS A 18 0.41 2.01 -10.31
N LEU A 19 -0.07 3.24 -10.19
CA LEU A 19 -0.99 3.83 -11.17
C LEU A 19 -0.37 3.92 -12.58
N ARG A 20 0.93 4.22 -12.66
CA ARG A 20 1.66 4.26 -13.94
C ARG A 20 1.81 2.88 -14.59
N GLN A 21 1.69 1.78 -13.85
CA GLN A 21 1.77 0.42 -14.42
C GLN A 21 0.58 0.10 -15.34
N PHE A 22 -0.54 0.80 -15.18
CA PHE A 22 -1.71 0.68 -16.04
C PHE A 22 -1.62 1.56 -17.30
N LEU A 23 -0.52 2.29 -17.48
CA LEU A 23 -0.26 3.00 -18.72
C LEU A 23 0.28 2.00 -19.74
N THR A 24 -0.58 1.58 -20.67
CA THR A 24 -0.13 1.05 -21.96
C THR A 24 0.73 2.13 -22.63
N SER A 25 2.05 2.05 -22.59
CA SER A 25 2.92 3.00 -23.29
C SER A 25 3.74 2.27 -24.36
N PRO A 26 3.86 2.88 -25.56
CA PRO A 26 4.68 4.08 -25.66
C PRO A 26 3.96 5.23 -26.38
N ARG A 27 4.00 6.44 -25.78
CA ARG A 27 3.97 7.67 -26.60
C ARG A 27 5.16 7.59 -27.56
N ARG A 28 4.89 7.26 -28.82
CA ARG A 28 5.86 7.43 -29.90
C ARG A 28 6.33 8.87 -29.85
N VAL A 29 7.59 9.08 -29.47
CA VAL A 29 8.25 10.35 -29.70
C VAL A 29 8.18 10.56 -31.21
N PRO A 30 7.50 11.59 -31.74
CA PRO A 30 7.74 11.93 -33.13
C PRO A 30 9.21 12.33 -33.18
N ARG A 31 10.01 11.62 -33.97
CA ARG A 31 11.32 12.12 -34.39
C ARG A 31 11.05 13.44 -35.09
N ALA A 32 11.16 14.55 -34.37
CA ALA A 32 11.25 15.87 -34.96
C ALA A 32 12.64 15.94 -35.63
N SER A 33 12.71 15.46 -36.87
CA SER A 33 13.66 15.96 -37.83
C SER A 33 13.53 17.47 -37.87
N ALA A 34 14.67 18.15 -37.68
CA ALA A 34 14.79 19.58 -37.49
C ALA A 34 13.93 20.41 -38.46
N LEU A 35 13.06 21.24 -37.90
CA LEU A 35 12.55 22.44 -38.55
C LEU A 35 12.53 23.55 -37.50
N ARG A 36 13.62 24.33 -37.48
CA ARG A 36 13.63 25.64 -36.82
C ARG A 36 12.68 26.54 -37.59
N LEU A 37 11.53 26.82 -37.01
CA LEU A 37 10.73 28.00 -37.36
C LEU A 37 10.85 28.97 -36.19
N ASN A 38 11.62 30.04 -36.40
CA ASN A 38 11.64 31.18 -35.50
C ASN A 38 10.35 31.97 -35.70
N THR A 39 9.52 32.09 -34.67
CA THR A 39 8.47 33.13 -34.61
C THR A 39 8.79 34.07 -33.44
N PRO A 40 9.15 35.34 -33.70
CA PRO A 40 9.23 36.34 -32.66
C PRO A 40 7.83 36.87 -32.38
N LEU A 41 7.51 37.08 -31.09
CA LEU A 41 6.29 37.67 -30.52
C LEU A 41 5.18 36.67 -30.15
N GLY A 42 4.92 36.57 -28.83
CA GLY A 42 3.72 35.94 -28.28
C GLY A 42 4.06 34.98 -27.15
N GLY A 43 4.05 35.47 -25.91
CA GLY A 43 4.17 34.65 -24.71
C GLY A 43 3.08 33.58 -24.69
N VAL A 44 3.49 32.33 -24.45
CA VAL A 44 2.56 31.23 -24.20
C VAL A 44 2.30 31.22 -22.71
N ASP A 45 1.04 31.47 -22.37
CA ASP A 45 0.52 31.45 -21.01
C ASP A 45 0.69 30.04 -20.41
N LEU A 46 1.47 29.94 -19.33
CA LEU A 46 1.84 28.68 -18.67
C LEU A 46 0.72 28.12 -17.78
N ASP A 47 -0.45 28.75 -17.76
CA ASP A 47 -1.59 28.36 -16.92
C ASP A 47 -2.53 27.32 -17.56
N ALA A 48 -2.40 27.01 -18.85
CA ALA A 48 -3.23 25.99 -19.52
C ALA A 48 -2.76 24.53 -19.26
N ALA A 49 -1.53 24.33 -18.82
CA ALA A 49 -0.94 23.01 -18.60
C ALA A 49 -1.46 22.29 -17.34
N THR A 50 -2.07 23.02 -16.39
CA THR A 50 -2.47 22.47 -15.08
C THR A 50 -3.88 21.87 -15.07
N ALA A 51 -4.84 22.53 -15.73
CA ALA A 51 -6.22 22.08 -15.77
C ALA A 51 -6.44 20.85 -16.67
N ASP A 52 -5.71 20.77 -17.78
CA ASP A 52 -5.78 19.62 -18.70
C ASP A 52 -5.10 18.38 -18.11
N ASP A 53 -3.98 18.57 -17.40
CA ASP A 53 -3.28 17.49 -16.69
C ASP A 53 -4.12 16.91 -15.55
N ALA A 54 -4.78 17.76 -14.76
CA ALA A 54 -5.70 17.31 -13.70
C ALA A 54 -6.88 16.51 -14.24
N ARG A 55 -7.50 16.94 -15.34
CA ARG A 55 -8.60 16.22 -15.99
C ARG A 55 -8.14 14.91 -16.62
N SER A 56 -6.97 14.90 -17.25
CA SER A 56 -6.35 13.70 -17.81
C SER A 56 -6.05 12.69 -16.71
N ARG A 57 -5.50 13.14 -15.57
CA ARG A 57 -5.24 12.30 -14.40
C ARG A 57 -6.52 11.70 -13.81
N LEU A 58 -7.58 12.49 -13.69
CA LEU A 58 -8.87 12.01 -13.23
C LEU A 58 -9.45 10.94 -14.15
N ARG A 59 -9.35 11.15 -15.47
CA ARG A 59 -9.79 10.16 -16.46
C ARG A 59 -8.99 8.86 -16.35
N HIS A 60 -7.66 8.95 -16.21
CA HIS A 60 -6.80 7.78 -16.02
C HIS A 60 -7.18 7.00 -14.76
N LEU A 61 -7.44 7.70 -13.65
CA LEU A 61 -7.92 7.08 -12.42
C LEU A 61 -9.26 6.35 -12.62
N GLN A 62 -10.19 6.96 -13.35
CA GLN A 62 -11.48 6.34 -13.68
C GLN A 62 -11.31 5.10 -14.57
N GLU A 63 -10.41 5.14 -15.55
CA GLU A 63 -10.09 4.00 -16.41
C GLU A 63 -9.51 2.83 -15.60
N VAL A 64 -8.60 3.12 -14.66
CA VAL A 64 -8.01 2.13 -13.77
C VAL A 64 -9.04 1.56 -12.78
N ASP A 65 -9.90 2.40 -12.21
CA ASP A 65 -11.00 1.96 -11.34
C ASP A 65 -11.94 1.01 -12.08
N ASN A 66 -12.39 1.39 -13.29
CA ASN A 66 -13.25 0.54 -14.12
C ASN A 66 -12.59 -0.78 -14.48
N TYR A 67 -11.28 -0.75 -14.81
CA TYR A 67 -10.52 -1.97 -15.12
C TYR A 67 -10.42 -2.89 -13.90
N LEU A 68 -10.03 -2.35 -12.74
CA LEU A 68 -9.86 -3.13 -11.52
C LEU A 68 -11.19 -3.65 -10.98
N ALA A 69 -12.30 -2.92 -11.14
CA ALA A 69 -13.63 -3.41 -10.77
C ALA A 69 -14.01 -4.73 -11.48
N THR A 70 -13.40 -5.04 -12.64
CA THR A 70 -13.65 -6.30 -13.37
C THR A 70 -12.68 -7.43 -13.01
N LEU A 71 -11.54 -7.11 -12.42
CA LEU A 71 -10.43 -8.07 -12.19
C LEU A 71 -10.13 -8.34 -10.72
N ALA A 72 -10.37 -7.33 -9.87
CA ALA A 72 -10.03 -7.39 -8.47
C ALA A 72 -10.96 -8.37 -7.75
N ARG A 73 -10.35 -9.29 -7.01
CA ARG A 73 -11.08 -10.25 -6.17
C ARG A 73 -11.38 -9.65 -4.81
N TRP A 74 -12.34 -10.20 -4.07
CA TRP A 74 -12.54 -9.76 -2.69
C TRP A 74 -11.38 -10.20 -1.80
N PHE A 75 -10.87 -9.30 -0.95
CA PHE A 75 -9.68 -9.57 -0.12
C PHE A 75 -9.85 -10.77 0.83
N ALA A 76 -11.08 -11.07 1.24
CA ALA A 76 -11.36 -12.19 2.13
C ALA A 76 -11.53 -13.54 1.40
N GLU A 77 -11.36 -13.60 0.07
CA GLU A 77 -11.39 -14.88 -0.64
C GLU A 77 -10.20 -15.78 -0.23
N PRO A 78 -10.41 -17.12 -0.13
CA PRO A 78 -9.41 -18.04 0.41
C PRO A 78 -8.23 -18.30 -0.54
N ASP A 79 -8.48 -18.28 -1.85
CA ASP A 79 -7.53 -18.75 -2.88
C ASP A 79 -6.74 -17.60 -3.54
N LEU A 80 -6.39 -16.58 -2.75
CA LEU A 80 -5.61 -15.45 -3.23
C LEU A 80 -4.12 -15.80 -3.35
N ARG A 81 -3.47 -15.24 -4.36
CA ARG A 81 -2.04 -15.45 -4.66
C ARG A 81 -1.31 -14.11 -4.71
N PRO A 82 -0.02 -14.06 -4.31
CA PRO A 82 0.82 -12.88 -4.51
C PRO A 82 0.76 -12.36 -5.96
N GLY A 83 0.73 -11.04 -6.09
CA GLY A 83 0.64 -10.33 -7.36
C GLY A 83 -0.79 -10.07 -7.86
N GLN A 84 -1.80 -10.75 -7.31
CA GLN A 84 -3.21 -10.52 -7.66
C GLN A 84 -3.71 -9.17 -7.10
N TRP A 85 -4.66 -8.58 -7.82
CA TRP A 85 -5.39 -7.40 -7.34
C TRP A 85 -6.58 -7.83 -6.50
N VAL A 86 -6.76 -7.14 -5.38
CA VAL A 86 -7.93 -7.29 -4.51
C VAL A 86 -8.61 -5.96 -4.32
N GLN A 87 -9.93 -6.01 -4.21
CA GLN A 87 -10.75 -4.93 -3.66
C GLN A 87 -11.03 -5.24 -2.19
N PHE A 88 -11.09 -4.20 -1.38
CA PHE A 88 -11.39 -4.31 0.04
C PHE A 88 -12.34 -3.22 0.49
N GLU A 89 -13.10 -3.53 1.54
CA GLU A 89 -13.82 -2.59 2.38
C GLU A 89 -13.71 -3.14 3.81
N ALA A 90 -12.98 -2.43 4.67
CA ALA A 90 -12.57 -2.91 5.98
C ALA A 90 -12.36 -1.74 6.96
N PRO A 91 -12.58 -1.95 8.27
CA PRO A 91 -12.21 -0.99 9.29
C PRO A 91 -10.69 -0.99 9.45
N LEU A 92 -10.00 0.07 9.03
CA LEU A 92 -8.55 0.12 9.02
C LEU A 92 -8.01 1.25 9.91
N ARG A 93 -6.89 0.97 10.59
CA ARG A 93 -6.03 1.95 11.25
C ARG A 93 -4.94 2.39 10.28
N CYS A 94 -4.69 3.69 10.15
CA CYS A 94 -3.59 4.23 9.37
C CYS A 94 -2.45 4.67 10.29
N VAL A 95 -1.37 3.88 10.36
CA VAL A 95 -0.26 4.10 11.28
C VAL A 95 1.08 4.24 10.55
N THR A 96 2.06 4.82 11.24
CA THR A 96 3.46 4.83 10.81
C THR A 96 4.36 4.41 11.97
N LEU A 97 5.52 3.83 11.66
CA LEU A 97 6.48 3.39 12.67
C LEU A 97 7.45 4.54 13.01
N ARG A 98 7.81 4.68 14.28
CA ARG A 98 8.86 5.65 14.68
C ARG A 98 10.26 5.23 14.19
N GLY A 99 11.18 6.18 14.22
CA GLY A 99 12.60 5.95 13.87
C GLY A 99 12.84 5.86 12.37
N GLN A 100 13.70 4.93 11.95
CA GLN A 100 14.18 4.82 10.56
C GLN A 100 13.10 4.42 9.55
N TYR A 101 11.98 3.87 10.02
CA TYR A 101 10.87 3.40 9.18
C TYR A 101 9.66 4.35 9.15
N ARG A 102 9.82 5.62 9.57
CA ARG A 102 8.76 6.65 9.49
C ARG A 102 8.24 6.96 8.09
N HIS A 103 8.93 6.46 7.06
CA HIS A 103 8.53 6.59 5.66
C HIS A 103 7.56 5.49 5.23
N LEU A 104 7.41 4.43 6.03
CA LEU A 104 6.44 3.35 5.87
C LEU A 104 5.11 3.76 6.53
N THR A 105 4.02 3.61 5.80
CA THR A 105 2.66 3.65 6.34
C THR A 105 2.07 2.24 6.29
N LEU A 106 1.33 1.91 7.34
CA LEU A 106 0.63 0.64 7.47
C LEU A 106 -0.87 0.91 7.63
N PHE A 107 -1.67 0.20 6.86
CA PHE A 107 -3.11 0.09 7.09
C PHE A 107 -3.37 -1.27 7.71
N ALA A 108 -3.83 -1.30 8.96
CA ALA A 108 -4.00 -2.54 9.69
C ALA A 108 -5.45 -2.71 10.12
N ASP A 109 -6.00 -3.90 9.89
CA ASP A 109 -7.26 -4.32 10.48
C ASP A 109 -7.20 -4.25 12.01
N PRO A 110 -8.36 -4.09 12.69
CA PRO A 110 -8.43 -3.98 14.12
C PRO A 110 -7.92 -5.24 14.80
N GLY A 111 -7.58 -5.12 16.08
CA GLY A 111 -7.19 -6.26 16.90
C GLY A 111 -8.33 -7.26 17.05
N PRO A 112 -8.03 -8.52 17.41
CA PRO A 112 -9.05 -9.54 17.65
C PRO A 112 -10.12 -9.07 18.66
N GLY A 113 -11.39 -9.25 18.32
CA GLY A 113 -12.52 -8.87 19.17
C GLY A 113 -12.87 -7.37 19.20
N GLU A 114 -12.12 -6.49 18.53
CA GLU A 114 -12.48 -5.08 18.43
C GLU A 114 -13.65 -4.83 17.47
N GLU A 115 -13.69 -5.58 16.35
CA GLU A 115 -14.77 -5.53 15.37
C GLU A 115 -15.32 -6.95 15.09
N PRO A 116 -16.10 -7.54 16.02
CA PRO A 116 -16.48 -8.96 15.95
C PRO A 116 -17.33 -9.33 14.72
N ASP A 117 -18.16 -8.39 14.23
CA ASP A 117 -18.98 -8.61 13.05
C ASP A 117 -18.14 -8.67 11.78
N HIS A 118 -17.17 -7.77 11.65
CA HIS A 118 -16.21 -7.79 10.56
C HIS A 118 -15.35 -9.05 10.61
N GLU A 119 -14.80 -9.39 11.78
CA GLU A 119 -13.95 -10.57 11.98
C GLU A 119 -14.67 -11.87 11.58
N ARG A 120 -15.95 -12.02 11.98
CA ARG A 120 -16.77 -13.18 11.57
C ARG A 120 -17.08 -13.19 10.08
N ALA A 121 -17.34 -12.03 9.48
CA ALA A 121 -17.72 -11.93 8.09
C ALA A 121 -16.55 -12.25 7.15
N THR A 122 -15.31 -11.87 7.52
CA THR A 122 -14.14 -12.00 6.65
C THR A 122 -13.25 -13.18 7.01
N GLY A 123 -13.19 -13.57 8.30
CA GLY A 123 -12.27 -14.61 8.79
C GLY A 123 -10.80 -14.34 8.44
N CYS A 124 -10.45 -13.09 8.15
CA CYS A 124 -9.17 -12.69 7.59
C CYS A 124 -8.82 -11.28 8.06
N ARG A 125 -7.58 -11.12 8.56
CA ARG A 125 -7.00 -9.80 8.81
C ARG A 125 -6.31 -9.26 7.56
N LEU A 126 -6.39 -7.96 7.36
CA LEU A 126 -5.74 -7.20 6.31
C LEU A 126 -4.61 -6.36 6.90
N LEU A 127 -3.41 -6.50 6.35
CA LEU A 127 -2.28 -5.61 6.60
C LEU A 127 -1.80 -5.06 5.26
N MET A 128 -1.94 -3.77 5.04
CA MET A 128 -1.38 -3.13 3.86
C MET A 128 -0.15 -2.28 4.22
N HIS A 129 0.85 -2.31 3.36
CA HIS A 129 2.05 -1.50 3.50
C HIS A 129 2.21 -0.56 2.31
N GLY A 130 2.60 0.67 2.59
CA GLY A 130 2.82 1.69 1.57
C GLY A 130 3.85 2.72 2.02
N SER A 131 4.19 3.66 1.14
CA SER A 131 4.94 4.85 1.54
C SER A 131 4.05 6.02 1.97
N VAL A 132 4.44 6.73 3.02
CA VAL A 132 3.78 7.99 3.47
C VAL A 132 3.74 9.07 2.38
N ARG A 133 4.63 9.00 1.37
CA ARG A 133 4.66 9.94 0.24
C ARG A 133 3.42 9.85 -0.66
N HIS A 134 2.66 8.77 -0.55
CA HIS A 134 1.44 8.52 -1.31
C HIS A 134 0.17 8.90 -0.52
N LEU A 135 0.30 9.36 0.73
CA LEU A 135 -0.83 9.84 1.50
C LEU A 135 -1.30 11.20 0.98
N VAL A 136 -2.62 11.37 0.92
CA VAL A 136 -3.27 12.59 0.42
C VAL A 136 -4.07 13.19 1.55
N GLY A 137 -3.63 14.36 2.06
CA GLY A 137 -4.37 15.11 3.09
C GLY A 137 -4.53 14.41 4.44
N HIS A 138 -3.87 13.26 4.65
CA HIS A 138 -3.99 12.46 5.87
C HIS A 138 -2.62 12.23 6.51
N LEU A 139 -2.55 12.42 7.82
CA LEU A 139 -1.34 12.16 8.62
C LEU A 139 -1.52 10.84 9.38
N PRO A 140 -0.65 9.84 9.15
CA PRO A 140 -0.76 8.55 9.82
C PRO A 140 -0.36 8.70 11.30
N GLU A 141 -0.99 7.92 12.18
CA GLU A 141 -0.67 7.94 13.61
C GLU A 141 0.71 7.30 13.87
N PRO A 142 1.65 8.00 14.54
CA PRO A 142 2.95 7.44 14.83
C PRO A 142 2.90 6.52 16.06
N VAL A 143 2.96 5.21 15.81
CA VAL A 143 3.02 4.19 16.86
C VAL A 143 4.47 3.78 17.14
N ASP A 144 4.79 3.55 18.41
CA ASP A 144 6.00 2.82 18.74
C ASP A 144 5.83 1.41 18.14
N GLY A 145 6.67 0.96 17.22
CA GLY A 145 6.60 -0.41 16.67
C GLY A 145 7.20 -1.47 17.60
N PRO A 146 7.10 -2.78 17.29
CA PRO A 146 7.86 -3.78 18.05
C PRO A 146 9.36 -3.43 18.00
N PRO A 147 10.17 -3.88 18.97
CA PRO A 147 11.62 -3.73 18.86
C PRO A 147 12.06 -4.37 17.53
N LEU A 148 12.69 -3.56 16.67
CA LEU A 148 13.14 -4.00 15.34
C LEU A 148 14.55 -4.59 15.40
N GLU A 149 15.30 -4.18 16.42
CA GLU A 149 16.63 -4.64 16.76
C GLU A 149 16.68 -4.94 18.26
N GLU A 150 17.43 -5.97 18.63
CA GLU A 150 17.70 -6.36 20.01
C GLU A 150 19.21 -6.49 20.23
N LEU A 151 19.62 -6.21 21.46
CA LEU A 151 21.01 -6.34 21.90
C LEU A 151 21.18 -7.70 22.59
N ASP A 152 22.16 -8.49 22.18
CA ASP A 152 22.50 -9.70 22.91
C ASP A 152 23.29 -9.34 24.19
N GLY A 153 22.71 -9.63 25.35
CA GLY A 153 23.07 -9.08 26.66
C GLY A 153 23.85 -10.02 27.58
N GLY A 154 24.55 -11.00 27.02
CA GLY A 154 25.42 -11.91 27.78
C GLY A 154 26.75 -11.28 28.22
N GLY A 155 26.73 -10.29 29.11
CA GLY A 155 27.82 -10.02 30.07
C GLY A 155 29.19 -9.54 29.58
N HIS A 156 29.46 -9.32 28.29
CA HIS A 156 30.74 -8.75 27.82
C HIS A 156 30.54 -7.57 26.86
N SER A 157 31.44 -6.58 26.98
CA SER A 157 31.37 -5.18 26.51
C SER A 157 31.27 -4.93 24.98
N ALA A 158 30.78 -5.88 24.20
CA ALA A 158 30.53 -5.72 22.77
C ALA A 158 29.17 -6.35 22.43
N GLY A 159 28.08 -5.67 22.81
CA GLY A 159 26.74 -6.10 22.44
C GLY A 159 26.62 -6.15 20.92
N THR A 160 26.34 -7.32 20.36
CA THR A 160 26.00 -7.44 18.94
C THR A 160 24.51 -7.15 18.79
N THR A 161 24.18 -6.23 17.90
CA THR A 161 22.79 -5.92 17.56
C THR A 161 22.30 -6.90 16.49
N PHE A 162 21.18 -7.56 16.75
CA PHE A 162 20.53 -8.44 15.77
C PHE A 162 19.12 -7.96 15.45
N MET A 163 18.64 -8.27 14.25
CA MET A 163 17.32 -7.87 13.77
C MET A 163 16.25 -8.88 14.20
N THR A 164 15.20 -8.41 14.86
CA THR A 164 14.06 -9.23 15.30
C THR A 164 13.26 -9.74 14.11
N ASN A 165 12.34 -10.69 14.32
CA ASN A 165 11.45 -11.18 13.25
C ASN A 165 10.60 -10.05 12.66
N ALA A 166 10.05 -9.18 13.52
CA ALA A 166 9.31 -8.00 13.08
C ALA A 166 10.23 -6.99 12.36
N GLY A 167 11.46 -6.80 12.83
CA GLY A 167 12.48 -5.98 12.15
C GLY A 167 12.76 -6.45 10.72
N ARG A 168 12.91 -7.77 10.52
CA ARG A 168 13.11 -8.37 9.18
C ARG A 168 11.93 -8.11 8.26
N VAL A 169 10.71 -8.24 8.78
CA VAL A 169 9.47 -7.95 8.04
C VAL A 169 9.40 -6.47 7.68
N VAL A 170 9.55 -5.56 8.64
CA VAL A 170 9.50 -4.11 8.40
C VAL A 170 10.54 -3.69 7.36
N ARG A 171 11.75 -4.22 7.44
CA ARG A 171 12.79 -3.99 6.43
C ARG A 171 12.38 -4.51 5.06
N ALA A 172 11.88 -5.74 4.96
CA ALA A 172 11.43 -6.32 3.70
C ALA A 172 10.29 -5.48 3.08
N LEU A 173 9.31 -5.05 3.88
CA LEU A 173 8.22 -4.19 3.45
C LEU A 173 8.73 -2.83 2.94
N ALA A 174 9.69 -2.21 3.63
CA ALA A 174 10.29 -0.94 3.23
C ALA A 174 11.10 -1.05 1.93
N GLU A 175 11.83 -2.16 1.73
CA GLU A 175 12.58 -2.41 0.50
C GLU A 175 11.65 -2.62 -0.71
N GLN A 176 10.49 -3.25 -0.52
CA GLN A 176 9.50 -3.41 -1.60
C GLN A 176 8.89 -2.09 -2.07
N GLU A 177 8.77 -1.08 -1.21
CA GLU A 177 8.33 0.27 -1.61
C GLU A 177 9.35 1.02 -2.49
N GLY A 178 10.63 0.63 -2.43
CA GLY A 178 11.70 1.18 -3.26
C GLY A 178 11.80 0.56 -4.65
N GLY A 179 11.24 -0.64 -4.86
CA GLY A 179 11.43 -1.48 -6.04
C GLY A 179 10.34 -1.40 -7.12
N ASP A 180 9.51 -0.36 -7.14
CA ASP A 180 8.29 -0.19 -7.95
C ASP A 180 8.52 -0.10 -9.49
N THR A 181 9.66 -0.59 -10.01
CA THR A 181 10.07 -0.61 -11.44
C THR A 181 10.26 -2.02 -12.03
N ALA A 182 10.04 -3.11 -11.29
CA ALA A 182 10.25 -4.45 -11.83
C ALA A 182 9.08 -4.90 -12.73
N VAL A 183 9.24 -4.72 -14.04
CA VAL A 183 8.49 -5.46 -15.07
C VAL A 183 8.76 -6.94 -14.84
N ALA A 184 7.75 -7.68 -14.38
CA ALA A 184 7.85 -9.11 -14.18
C ALA A 184 8.04 -9.80 -15.55
N SER A 185 9.27 -10.25 -15.84
CA SER A 185 9.50 -11.23 -16.91
C SER A 185 9.04 -12.61 -16.43
N PRO A 186 8.33 -13.39 -17.26
CA PRO A 186 8.00 -14.76 -16.94
C PRO A 186 9.22 -15.63 -17.32
N GLU A 187 9.64 -16.47 -16.37
CA GLU A 187 10.59 -17.59 -16.49
C GLU A 187 11.89 -17.40 -15.70
N GLY A 188 12.12 -18.32 -14.74
CA GLY A 188 13.38 -18.46 -14.03
C GLY A 188 13.20 -18.76 -12.54
N THR A 189 13.11 -20.05 -12.23
CA THR A 189 13.34 -20.70 -10.93
C THR A 189 14.06 -19.86 -9.86
N SER A 190 13.42 -19.69 -8.69
CA SER A 190 14.11 -19.62 -7.41
C SER A 190 13.21 -20.06 -6.26
N THR A 191 13.58 -21.19 -5.67
CA THR A 191 13.14 -21.67 -4.36
C THR A 191 13.66 -20.69 -3.30
N GLY A 192 12.77 -19.92 -2.67
CA GLY A 192 13.12 -18.99 -1.60
C GLY A 192 11.89 -18.22 -1.15
N GLY A 193 11.26 -18.67 -0.06
CA GLY A 193 10.04 -18.06 0.46
C GLY A 193 10.20 -16.55 0.63
N ASN A 194 9.22 -15.78 0.14
CA ASN A 194 9.07 -14.35 0.39
C ASN A 194 9.52 -14.04 1.82
N GLY A 195 10.49 -13.14 2.00
CA GLY A 195 11.12 -12.79 3.29
C GLY A 195 10.18 -12.24 4.38
N LEU A 196 8.87 -12.30 4.17
CA LEU A 196 7.82 -12.06 5.14
C LEU A 196 7.58 -13.33 5.97
N GLY A 197 8.41 -13.55 6.98
CA GLY A 197 8.19 -14.61 7.95
C GLY A 197 6.85 -14.43 8.66
N GLY A 198 5.98 -15.44 8.61
CA GLY A 198 4.63 -15.35 9.17
C GLY A 198 4.58 -15.10 10.68
N SER A 199 5.62 -15.43 11.45
CA SER A 199 5.75 -15.02 12.84
C SER A 199 5.99 -13.51 12.95
N GLY A 200 6.95 -12.96 12.19
CA GLY A 200 7.27 -11.53 12.23
C GLY A 200 6.12 -10.60 11.84
N VAL A 201 5.28 -11.02 10.89
CA VAL A 201 4.06 -10.25 10.53
C VAL A 201 3.05 -10.26 11.68
N ARG A 202 2.88 -11.40 12.37
CA ARG A 202 2.00 -11.49 13.53
C ARG A 202 2.54 -10.69 14.72
N ASP A 203 3.85 -10.73 14.95
CA ASP A 203 4.52 -9.91 15.97
C ASP A 203 4.32 -8.41 15.71
N LEU A 204 4.39 -7.99 14.44
CA LEU A 204 4.10 -6.62 14.02
C LEU A 204 2.64 -6.23 14.28
N LEU A 205 1.68 -7.05 13.85
CA LEU A 205 0.25 -6.79 14.09
C LEU A 205 -0.07 -6.72 15.58
N HIS A 206 0.42 -7.67 16.38
CA HIS A 206 0.23 -7.66 17.83
C HIS A 206 0.79 -6.39 18.48
N ALA A 207 1.95 -5.91 18.03
CA ALA A 207 2.52 -4.67 18.53
C ALA A 207 1.70 -3.43 18.14
N ILE A 208 1.10 -3.40 16.94
CA ILE A 208 0.16 -2.35 16.53
C ILE A 208 -1.09 -2.41 17.42
N ASP A 209 -1.70 -3.59 17.56
CA ASP A 209 -2.91 -3.80 18.37
C ASP A 209 -2.72 -3.36 19.82
N ALA A 210 -1.58 -3.68 20.43
CA ALA A 210 -1.28 -3.32 21.81
C ALA A 210 -1.05 -1.82 22.04
N ARG A 211 -0.81 -1.04 20.99
CA ARG A 211 -0.35 0.36 21.08
C ARG A 211 -1.29 1.35 20.42
N THR A 212 -2.28 0.87 19.69
CA THR A 212 -3.35 1.68 19.14
C THR A 212 -4.62 1.50 19.97
N PRO A 213 -5.27 2.57 20.45
CA PRO A 213 -6.52 2.46 21.19
C PRO A 213 -7.61 1.75 20.38
N ALA A 214 -8.51 1.05 21.09
CA ALA A 214 -9.70 0.47 20.47
C ALA A 214 -10.62 1.57 19.90
N GLY A 215 -11.30 1.27 18.79
CA GLY A 215 -12.25 2.21 18.15
C GLY A 215 -11.61 3.33 17.33
N THR A 216 -10.32 3.24 17.02
CA THR A 216 -9.59 4.18 16.15
C THR A 216 -9.63 3.79 14.67
N ALA A 217 -10.11 2.57 14.36
CA ALA A 217 -10.26 2.12 13.00
C ALA A 217 -11.40 2.88 12.30
N ALA A 218 -11.20 3.20 11.03
CA ALA A 218 -12.23 3.81 10.20
C ALA A 218 -12.53 2.90 9.00
N TRP A 219 -13.79 2.84 8.59
CA TRP A 219 -14.17 2.11 7.39
C TRP A 219 -13.51 2.74 6.17
N MET A 220 -12.71 1.94 5.48
CA MET A 220 -11.95 2.33 4.31
C MET A 220 -12.13 1.29 3.22
N ARG A 221 -12.02 1.72 1.97
CA ARG A 221 -12.10 0.85 0.80
C ARG A 221 -11.07 1.24 -0.25
N GLY A 222 -10.86 0.35 -1.22
CA GLY A 222 -9.99 0.61 -2.36
C GLY A 222 -9.45 -0.66 -2.98
N TYR A 223 -8.32 -0.52 -3.67
CA TYR A 223 -7.63 -1.64 -4.31
C TYR A 223 -6.22 -1.80 -3.77
N ALA A 224 -5.81 -3.06 -3.61
CA ALA A 224 -4.46 -3.41 -3.20
C ALA A 224 -3.94 -4.60 -4.00
N ARG A 225 -2.62 -4.71 -4.10
CA ARG A 225 -1.95 -5.85 -4.74
C ARG A 225 -1.39 -6.77 -3.67
N VAL A 226 -1.79 -8.04 -3.69
CA VAL A 226 -1.37 -9.04 -2.71
C VAL A 226 0.15 -9.21 -2.75
N THR A 227 0.81 -9.13 -1.61
CA THR A 227 2.24 -9.39 -1.45
C THR A 227 2.50 -10.73 -0.76
N ALA A 228 1.68 -11.10 0.23
CA ALA A 228 1.73 -12.41 0.85
C ALA A 228 0.37 -12.83 1.43
N LEU A 229 0.18 -14.13 1.59
CA LEU A 229 -0.93 -14.71 2.33
C LEU A 229 -0.38 -15.59 3.44
N LEU A 230 -0.80 -15.31 4.67
CA LEU A 230 -0.44 -16.08 5.85
C LEU A 230 -1.64 -16.94 6.27
N PRO A 231 -1.48 -18.27 6.33
CA PRO A 231 -2.57 -19.15 6.75
C PRO A 231 -2.94 -18.87 8.22
N ALA A 232 -4.19 -19.18 8.57
CA ALA A 232 -4.61 -19.23 9.96
C ALA A 232 -3.71 -20.20 10.75
N LYS A 233 -3.35 -19.83 11.97
CA LYS A 233 -2.49 -20.65 12.83
C LYS A 233 -2.86 -20.45 14.29
N ASP A 234 -3.14 -21.56 14.98
CA ASP A 234 -3.58 -21.59 16.38
C ASP A 234 -4.83 -20.72 16.57
N THR A 235 -4.76 -19.70 17.42
CA THR A 235 -5.84 -18.72 17.63
C THR A 235 -5.82 -17.55 16.65
N ASN A 236 -4.83 -17.48 15.75
CA ASN A 236 -4.71 -16.37 14.81
C ASN A 236 -5.49 -16.64 13.52
N ALA A 237 -6.33 -15.69 13.14
CA ALA A 237 -6.96 -15.65 11.83
C ALA A 237 -5.94 -15.64 10.69
N ARG A 238 -6.42 -15.97 9.47
CA ARG A 238 -5.67 -15.78 8.23
C ARG A 238 -5.30 -14.31 8.10
N CYS A 239 -4.14 -14.00 7.50
CA CYS A 239 -3.72 -12.63 7.28
C CYS A 239 -3.29 -12.41 5.82
N LEU A 240 -3.91 -11.43 5.17
CA LEU A 240 -3.52 -10.96 3.85
C LEU A 240 -2.59 -9.75 4.00
N VAL A 241 -1.39 -9.87 3.43
CA VAL A 241 -0.47 -8.74 3.30
C VAL A 241 -0.55 -8.22 1.88
N ALA A 242 -0.72 -6.91 1.71
CA ALA A 242 -0.86 -6.29 0.41
C ALA A 242 -0.20 -4.90 0.34
N SER A 243 -0.05 -4.36 -0.87
CA SER A 243 0.39 -2.99 -1.10
C SER A 243 -0.74 -2.19 -1.76
N PRO A 244 -1.21 -1.07 -1.18
CA PRO A 244 -2.36 -0.36 -1.70
C PRO A 244 -2.01 0.38 -2.99
N LEU A 245 -2.98 0.43 -3.91
CA LEU A 245 -3.02 1.38 -5.02
C LEU A 245 -3.83 2.60 -4.59
N THR A 246 -5.03 2.37 -4.08
CA THR A 246 -5.95 3.39 -3.56
C THR A 246 -6.45 3.01 -2.17
N VAL A 247 -6.62 4.01 -1.30
CA VAL A 247 -7.39 3.90 -0.07
C VAL A 247 -8.23 5.16 0.07
N GLU A 248 -9.53 5.00 0.32
CA GLU A 248 -10.49 6.08 0.56
C GLU A 248 -11.41 5.70 1.72
N TYR A 249 -12.00 6.68 2.41
CA TYR A 249 -13.05 6.38 3.39
C TYR A 249 -14.26 5.73 2.69
N ALA A 250 -14.79 4.66 3.30
CA ALA A 250 -16.07 4.10 2.90
C ALA A 250 -17.20 4.99 3.47
N ARG A 251 -18.26 5.20 2.69
CA ARG A 251 -19.43 6.01 3.05
C ARG A 251 -20.65 5.14 3.22
#